data_AF-A0A9Q6Z3N8-F1
#
_entry.id   AF-A0A9Q6Z3N8-F1
#
_cell.length_a   1.000
_cell.length_b   1.000
_cell.length_c   1.000
_cell.angle_alpha   90.00
_cell.angle_beta   90.00
_cell.angle_gamma   90.00
#
_symmetry.space_group_name_H-M   'P 1'
#
loop_
_entity.id
_entity.type
_entity.pdbx_description
1 polymer ?
#
loop_
_entity_poly.entity_id
_entity_poly.type
_entity_poly.pdbx_seq_one_letter_code
_entity_poly.pdbx_strand_id
1 'polypeptide(L)'
;MIKRFILIGIVLLLIGCGNKRQEESKQFTSEQEHVQKESTPQNNNWKVINVENHPNLNKSIVYVALKTKISEDVLKDIGETIRNMYSVSNLYVFYSIEDGDENWAYTHFRPSLELRIIGSTIEQDNKIEESEEVKGDILGKWKSHNSLMGSVLIYHQIGKIKYMTIKFSDGGESVKKVKVSSKKGKMQLTDDNGFGEYYILEENGNLGMYGENGKFDEAVKIE
;
A
#
# COMPACT_ATOMS: atom_id res chain seq x y z
N MET A 1 5.90 -49.49 -75.30
CA MET A 1 4.56 -50.08 -75.25
C MET A 1 4.33 -50.58 -73.81
N ILE A 2 3.45 -49.89 -73.06
CA ILE A 2 2.67 -50.38 -71.90
C ILE A 2 3.40 -50.76 -70.58
N LYS A 3 3.19 -49.89 -69.57
CA LYS A 3 2.76 -50.08 -68.15
C LYS A 3 3.68 -50.93 -67.23
N ARG A 4 3.90 -50.60 -65.94
CA ARG A 4 2.98 -50.14 -64.89
C ARG A 4 3.74 -49.37 -63.80
N PHE A 5 3.16 -48.28 -63.32
CA PHE A 5 3.53 -47.62 -62.07
C PHE A 5 3.04 -48.46 -60.88
N ILE A 6 3.89 -48.67 -59.88
CA ILE A 6 3.50 -49.12 -58.53
C ILE A 6 3.84 -47.98 -57.59
N LEU A 7 2.79 -47.38 -57.01
CA LEU A 7 2.87 -46.37 -55.97
C LEU A 7 3.08 -47.10 -54.63
N ILE A 8 4.24 -46.92 -53.99
CA ILE A 8 4.47 -47.38 -52.62
C ILE A 8 4.11 -46.21 -51.71
N GLY A 9 2.98 -46.31 -51.02
CA GLY A 9 2.57 -45.36 -50.00
C GLY A 9 3.40 -45.54 -48.73
N ILE A 10 4.04 -44.46 -48.28
CA ILE A 10 4.67 -44.38 -46.97
C ILE A 10 3.58 -44.01 -45.96
N VAL A 11 3.24 -44.93 -45.05
CA VAL A 11 2.44 -44.66 -43.86
C VAL A 11 3.40 -44.24 -42.74
N LEU A 12 3.38 -42.96 -42.38
CA LEU A 12 4.04 -42.46 -41.18
C LEU A 12 3.12 -42.71 -39.97
N LEU A 13 3.46 -43.70 -39.16
CA LEU A 13 2.90 -43.87 -37.82
C LEU A 13 3.53 -42.83 -36.88
N LEU A 14 2.81 -41.72 -36.64
CA LEU A 14 3.11 -40.82 -35.53
C LEU A 14 2.59 -41.46 -34.24
N ILE A 15 3.49 -42.05 -33.46
CA ILE A 15 3.21 -42.45 -32.08
C ILE A 15 3.13 -41.15 -31.26
N GLY A 16 1.90 -40.72 -30.98
CA GLY A 16 1.61 -39.58 -30.11
C GLY A 16 1.94 -39.88 -28.65
N CYS A 17 3.18 -39.59 -28.23
CA CYS A 17 3.54 -39.45 -26.83
C CYS A 17 3.23 -38.03 -26.36
N GLY A 18 1.97 -37.76 -26.02
CA GLY A 18 1.59 -36.45 -25.52
C GLY A 18 0.17 -36.43 -24.98
N ASN A 19 -0.07 -37.11 -23.85
CA ASN A 19 -1.28 -36.81 -23.06
C ASN A 19 -1.23 -37.12 -21.56
N LYS A 20 -0.32 -37.97 -21.05
CA LYS A 20 -0.30 -38.27 -19.60
C LYS A 20 0.19 -37.11 -18.71
N ARG A 21 1.11 -36.28 -19.21
CA ARG A 21 1.73 -35.21 -18.40
C ARG A 21 0.80 -34.02 -18.11
N GLN A 22 -0.22 -33.80 -18.95
CA GLN A 22 -1.18 -32.71 -18.77
C GLN A 22 -2.34 -33.08 -17.83
N GLU A 23 -2.72 -34.35 -17.75
CA GLU A 23 -3.75 -34.82 -16.82
C GLU A 23 -3.19 -34.86 -15.39
N GLU A 24 -1.98 -35.37 -15.19
CA GLU A 24 -1.30 -35.34 -13.87
C GLU A 24 -1.03 -33.91 -13.39
N SER A 25 -0.66 -32.98 -14.29
CA SER A 25 -0.46 -31.58 -13.91
C SER A 25 -1.76 -30.88 -13.54
N LYS A 26 -2.86 -31.16 -14.24
CA LYS A 26 -4.17 -30.56 -13.93
C LYS A 26 -4.76 -31.13 -12.65
N GLN A 27 -4.55 -32.43 -12.40
CA GLN A 27 -5.01 -33.09 -11.18
C GLN A 27 -4.21 -32.61 -9.96
N PHE A 28 -2.88 -32.45 -10.09
CA PHE A 28 -2.03 -31.85 -9.06
C PHE A 28 -2.40 -30.39 -8.76
N THR A 29 -2.66 -29.57 -9.79
CA THR A 29 -3.12 -28.18 -9.59
C THR A 29 -4.51 -28.12 -8.95
N SER A 30 -5.43 -29.03 -9.30
CA SER A 30 -6.78 -29.06 -8.71
C SER A 30 -6.81 -29.55 -7.25
N GLU A 31 -5.96 -30.53 -6.89
CA GLU A 31 -5.80 -30.97 -5.50
C GLU A 31 -5.08 -29.91 -4.65
N GLN A 32 -4.14 -29.14 -5.22
CA GLN A 32 -3.48 -28.04 -4.51
C GLN A 32 -4.39 -26.81 -4.34
N GLU A 33 -5.27 -26.49 -5.30
CA GLU A 33 -6.28 -25.42 -5.16
C GLU A 33 -7.38 -25.79 -4.15
N HIS A 34 -7.75 -27.06 -4.04
CA HIS A 34 -8.82 -27.50 -3.15
C HIS A 34 -8.36 -27.71 -1.69
N VAL A 35 -7.04 -27.83 -1.44
CA VAL A 35 -6.48 -28.04 -0.08
C VAL A 35 -6.16 -26.73 0.66
N GLN A 36 -6.07 -25.57 -0.01
CA GLN A 36 -5.67 -24.30 0.64
C GLN A 36 -6.76 -23.24 0.79
N LYS A 37 -8.02 -23.53 0.45
CA LYS A 37 -9.13 -22.57 0.62
C LYS A 37 -9.80 -22.61 2.00
N GLU A 38 -9.50 -23.62 2.81
CA GLU A 38 -10.06 -23.78 4.15
C GLU A 38 -8.94 -23.77 5.19
N SER A 39 -8.88 -22.69 5.98
CA SER A 39 -8.09 -22.46 7.21
C SER A 39 -7.18 -21.22 7.18
N THR A 40 -7.46 -20.25 6.31
CA THR A 40 -6.84 -18.94 6.51
C THR A 40 -7.47 -18.26 7.73
N PRO A 41 -6.70 -17.82 8.73
CA PRO A 41 -7.22 -17.21 9.95
C PRO A 41 -8.02 -15.96 9.59
N GLN A 42 -9.33 -16.04 9.78
CA GLN A 42 -10.22 -14.91 9.64
C GLN A 42 -10.41 -14.33 11.04
N ASN A 43 -9.69 -13.25 11.34
CA ASN A 43 -9.97 -12.40 12.48
C ASN A 43 -10.87 -11.25 11.99
N ASN A 44 -11.75 -10.73 12.84
CA ASN A 44 -12.62 -9.61 12.49
C ASN A 44 -11.86 -8.35 12.04
N ASN A 45 -10.55 -8.25 12.26
CA ASN A 45 -9.73 -7.07 11.96
C ASN A 45 -8.75 -7.23 10.79
N TRP A 46 -8.48 -8.46 10.34
CA TRP A 46 -7.57 -8.72 9.22
C TRP A 46 -7.92 -10.01 8.48
N LYS A 47 -7.57 -10.04 7.19
CA LYS A 47 -7.78 -11.21 6.32
C LYS A 47 -6.65 -11.35 5.32
N VAL A 48 -6.22 -12.58 5.04
CA VAL A 48 -5.39 -12.84 3.86
C VAL A 48 -6.27 -12.72 2.61
N ILE A 49 -5.84 -11.91 1.66
CA ILE A 49 -6.56 -11.62 0.43
C ILE A 49 -5.95 -12.30 -0.79
N ASN A 50 -4.66 -12.62 -0.76
CA ASN A 50 -3.98 -13.32 -1.85
C ASN A 50 -2.73 -14.05 -1.33
N VAL A 51 -2.35 -15.14 -2.01
CA VAL A 51 -1.13 -15.89 -1.74
C VAL A 51 -0.46 -16.26 -3.07
N GLU A 52 0.79 -15.88 -3.24
CA GLU A 52 1.61 -16.29 -4.37
C GLU A 52 2.68 -17.27 -3.91
N ASN A 53 2.67 -18.47 -4.49
CA ASN A 53 3.65 -19.51 -4.18
C ASN A 53 4.69 -19.62 -5.30
N HIS A 54 5.97 -19.63 -4.92
CA HIS A 54 7.09 -19.84 -5.83
C HIS A 54 7.97 -20.99 -5.31
N PRO A 55 7.56 -22.26 -5.53
CA PRO A 55 8.25 -23.43 -4.98
C PRO A 55 9.72 -23.52 -5.38
N ASN A 56 10.04 -23.16 -6.64
CA ASN A 56 11.40 -23.16 -7.17
C ASN A 56 12.36 -22.20 -6.43
N LEU A 57 11.81 -21.22 -5.72
CA LEU A 57 12.56 -20.23 -4.93
C LEU A 57 12.44 -20.48 -3.42
N ASN A 58 11.75 -21.56 -3.01
CA ASN A 58 11.34 -21.80 -1.63
C ASN A 58 10.76 -20.52 -0.99
N LYS A 59 9.82 -19.89 -1.71
CA LYS A 59 9.27 -18.58 -1.40
C LYS A 59 7.74 -18.58 -1.48
N SER A 60 7.11 -17.90 -0.53
CA SER A 60 5.70 -17.48 -0.62
C SER A 60 5.57 -15.99 -0.36
N ILE A 61 4.59 -15.36 -1.00
CA ILE A 61 4.16 -13.99 -0.76
C ILE A 61 2.71 -14.04 -0.30
N VAL A 62 2.41 -13.42 0.82
CA VAL A 62 1.07 -13.38 1.42
C VAL A 62 0.64 -11.91 1.45
N TYR A 63 -0.55 -11.64 0.93
CA TYR A 63 -1.15 -10.31 0.95
C TYR A 63 -2.26 -10.31 1.99
N VAL A 64 -2.22 -9.34 2.89
CA VAL A 64 -3.12 -9.19 4.03
C VAL A 64 -3.81 -7.84 3.96
N ALA A 65 -5.14 -7.82 4.05
CA ALA A 65 -5.91 -6.61 4.24
C ALA A 65 -6.23 -6.42 5.73
N LEU A 66 -5.96 -5.22 6.22
CA LEU A 66 -6.29 -4.74 7.56
C LEU A 66 -7.46 -3.75 7.46
N LYS A 67 -8.38 -3.78 8.42
CA LYS A 67 -9.45 -2.77 8.48
C LYS A 67 -8.93 -1.36 8.74
N THR A 68 -7.89 -1.24 9.56
CA THR A 68 -7.31 0.05 10.01
C THR A 68 -5.80 -0.12 10.27
N LYS A 69 -5.08 1.00 10.46
CA LYS A 69 -3.74 0.98 11.06
C LYS A 69 -3.78 0.29 12.44
N ILE A 70 -2.69 -0.39 12.77
CA ILE A 70 -2.47 -1.10 14.04
C ILE A 70 -1.04 -0.87 14.52
N SER A 71 -0.73 -1.24 15.77
CA SER A 71 0.61 -1.05 16.32
C SER A 71 1.63 -2.03 15.74
N GLU A 72 2.92 -1.70 15.91
CA GLU A 72 4.04 -2.53 15.48
C GLU A 72 4.00 -3.93 16.10
N ASP A 73 3.68 -4.04 17.40
CA ASP A 73 3.62 -5.32 18.11
C ASP A 73 2.49 -6.21 17.58
N VAL A 74 1.32 -5.62 17.28
CA VAL A 74 0.21 -6.37 16.67
C VAL A 74 0.59 -6.84 15.24
N LEU A 75 1.31 -6.01 14.47
CA LEU A 75 1.84 -6.42 13.17
C LEU A 75 2.83 -7.59 13.28
N LYS A 76 3.71 -7.58 14.29
CA LYS A 76 4.63 -8.70 14.55
C LYS A 76 3.87 -9.98 14.89
N ASP A 77 2.86 -9.89 15.76
CA ASP A 77 2.03 -11.04 16.13
C ASP A 77 1.29 -11.64 14.93
N ILE A 78 0.76 -10.80 14.04
CA ILE A 78 0.14 -11.25 12.78
C ILE A 78 1.19 -11.91 11.87
N GLY A 79 2.36 -11.28 11.73
CA GLY A 79 3.46 -11.83 10.94
C GLY A 79 3.89 -13.22 11.43
N GLU A 80 4.08 -13.40 12.74
CA GLU A 80 4.42 -14.68 13.37
C GLU A 80 3.29 -15.71 13.23
N THR A 81 2.04 -15.27 13.37
CA THR A 81 0.86 -16.11 13.14
C THR A 81 0.87 -16.67 11.71
N ILE A 82 1.11 -15.82 10.72
CA ILE A 82 1.20 -16.22 9.31
C ILE A 82 2.44 -17.08 9.11
N ARG A 83 3.60 -16.76 9.69
CA ARG A 83 4.82 -17.56 9.59
C ARG A 83 4.62 -19.02 9.98
N ASN A 84 3.86 -19.27 11.04
CA ASN A 84 3.55 -20.62 11.52
C ASN A 84 2.68 -21.44 10.55
N MET A 85 2.09 -20.80 9.53
CA MET A 85 1.27 -21.46 8.51
C MET A 85 2.07 -21.88 7.27
N TYR A 86 3.30 -21.40 7.10
CA TYR A 86 4.10 -21.64 5.89
C TYR A 86 5.47 -22.23 6.21
N SER A 87 5.77 -23.37 5.60
CA SER A 87 7.05 -24.08 5.77
C SER A 87 8.19 -23.57 4.85
N VAL A 88 8.00 -22.45 4.15
CA VAL A 88 8.98 -21.92 3.17
C VAL A 88 10.13 -21.18 3.86
N SER A 89 11.31 -21.16 3.26
CA SER A 89 12.46 -20.43 3.83
C SER A 89 12.34 -18.91 3.67
N ASN A 90 11.70 -18.44 2.59
CA ASN A 90 11.48 -17.03 2.32
C ASN A 90 10.00 -16.71 2.35
N LEU A 91 9.52 -15.98 3.35
CA LEU A 91 8.13 -15.58 3.44
C LEU A 91 8.04 -14.06 3.45
N TYR A 92 7.29 -13.48 2.53
CA TYR A 92 6.96 -12.06 2.52
C TYR A 92 5.49 -11.92 2.85
N VAL A 93 5.16 -11.01 3.74
CA VAL A 93 3.79 -10.65 4.06
C VAL A 93 3.63 -9.16 3.84
N PHE A 94 2.76 -8.77 2.92
CA PHE A 94 2.44 -7.39 2.63
C PHE A 94 1.09 -7.04 3.24
N TYR A 95 1.02 -5.91 3.92
CA TYR A 95 -0.18 -5.42 4.59
C TYR A 95 -0.70 -4.18 3.87
N SER A 96 -1.96 -4.20 3.47
CA SER A 96 -2.71 -3.03 3.00
C SER A 96 -3.79 -2.66 4.01
N ILE A 97 -4.20 -1.39 3.98
CA ILE A 97 -5.36 -0.92 4.76
C ILE A 97 -6.55 -0.85 3.80
N GLU A 98 -7.71 -1.36 4.22
CA GLU A 98 -8.95 -1.20 3.47
C GLU A 98 -9.19 0.29 3.19
N ASP A 99 -9.46 0.63 1.92
CA ASP A 99 -9.63 2.01 1.43
C ASP A 99 -8.40 2.95 1.58
N GLY A 100 -7.20 2.41 1.84
CA GLY A 100 -5.94 3.15 1.99
C GLY A 100 -4.83 2.71 1.02
N ASP A 101 -3.57 3.02 1.38
CA ASP A 101 -2.40 2.74 0.54
C ASP A 101 -2.20 1.23 0.25
N GLU A 102 -1.81 0.93 -0.99
CA GLU A 102 -1.30 -0.38 -1.36
C GLU A 102 0.05 -0.61 -0.65
N ASN A 103 0.16 -1.69 0.13
CA ASN A 103 1.37 -2.10 0.86
C ASN A 103 1.87 -1.11 1.95
N TRP A 104 0.97 -0.65 2.83
CA TRP A 104 1.29 0.17 4.01
C TRP A 104 2.46 -0.36 4.87
N ALA A 105 2.57 -1.69 5.04
CA ALA A 105 3.66 -2.32 5.78
C ALA A 105 4.04 -3.67 5.17
N TYR A 106 5.21 -4.21 5.53
CA TYR A 106 5.54 -5.60 5.23
C TYR A 106 6.41 -6.26 6.30
N THR A 107 6.24 -7.56 6.47
CA THR A 107 7.16 -8.42 7.21
C THR A 107 7.81 -9.40 6.26
N HIS A 108 9.07 -9.72 6.50
CA HIS A 108 9.80 -10.71 5.74
C HIS A 108 10.61 -11.62 6.65
N PHE A 109 10.53 -12.91 6.37
CA PHE A 109 11.26 -13.95 7.07
C PHE A 109 12.40 -14.47 6.19
N ARG A 110 13.64 -14.19 6.62
CA ARG A 110 14.87 -14.87 6.20
C ARG A 110 15.66 -15.27 7.45
N PRO A 111 15.69 -16.56 7.79
CA PRO A 111 15.37 -17.18 9.10
C PRO A 111 14.87 -16.34 10.30
N SER A 112 15.07 -15.02 10.35
CA SER A 112 14.55 -14.10 11.36
C SER A 112 13.49 -13.17 10.76
N LEU A 113 12.59 -12.67 11.61
CA LEU A 113 11.60 -11.64 11.26
C LEU A 113 12.29 -10.29 11.05
N GLU A 114 12.07 -9.69 9.88
CA GLU A 114 12.32 -8.27 9.61
C GLU A 114 10.97 -7.60 9.34
N LEU A 115 10.62 -6.61 10.15
CA LEU A 115 9.44 -5.75 9.96
C LEU A 115 9.88 -4.39 9.44
N ARG A 116 9.26 -3.94 8.36
CA ARG A 116 9.42 -2.56 7.88
C ARG A 116 8.05 -1.95 7.62
N ILE A 117 7.81 -0.81 8.28
CA ILE A 117 6.62 0.00 8.09
C ILE A 117 7.01 1.14 7.14
N ILE A 118 6.21 1.33 6.07
CA ILE A 118 6.49 2.36 5.06
C ILE A 118 5.84 3.69 5.47
N GLY A 119 4.61 3.64 6.00
CA GLY A 119 3.91 4.80 6.56
C GLY A 119 4.18 5.05 8.05
N SER A 120 3.39 5.94 8.66
CA SER A 120 3.40 6.15 10.11
C SER A 120 2.69 5.03 10.89
N THR A 121 3.18 4.76 12.12
CA THR A 121 2.47 3.95 13.13
C THR A 121 1.40 4.77 13.85
N ILE A 122 0.50 4.11 14.59
CA ILE A 122 -0.51 4.79 15.40
C ILE A 122 0.09 5.64 16.52
N GLU A 123 1.19 5.18 17.13
CA GLU A 123 1.90 5.92 18.18
C GLU A 123 2.56 7.19 17.61
N GLN A 124 3.13 7.09 16.41
CA GLN A 124 3.67 8.25 15.70
C GLN A 124 2.56 9.22 15.30
N ASP A 125 1.44 8.72 14.79
CA ASP A 125 0.28 9.53 14.44
C ASP A 125 -0.22 10.34 15.65
N ASN A 126 -0.44 9.67 16.79
CA ASN A 126 -0.87 10.32 18.03
C ASN A 126 0.13 11.38 18.50
N LYS A 127 1.44 11.06 18.50
CA LYS A 127 2.48 11.99 18.97
C LYS A 127 2.55 13.28 18.15
N ILE A 128 2.37 13.21 16.83
CA ILE A 128 2.41 14.40 15.98
C ILE A 128 1.11 15.19 16.11
N GLU A 129 -0.02 14.51 16.23
CA GLU A 129 -1.33 15.15 16.42
C GLU A 129 -1.40 15.94 17.72
N GLU A 130 -0.74 15.48 18.79
CA GLU A 130 -0.58 16.23 20.04
C GLU A 130 0.44 17.39 19.96
N SER A 131 1.29 17.43 18.92
CA SER A 131 2.36 18.43 18.82
C SER A 131 1.85 19.78 18.31
N GLU A 132 1.68 20.73 19.22
CA GLU A 132 1.38 22.14 18.92
C GLU A 132 2.61 23.01 18.70
N GLU A 133 3.82 22.44 18.71
CA GLU A 133 5.08 23.19 18.68
C GLU A 133 5.30 23.89 17.32
N VAL A 134 4.63 25.01 17.09
CA VAL A 134 4.92 25.99 16.06
C VAL A 134 4.93 27.37 16.71
N LYS A 135 5.65 28.31 16.10
CA LYS A 135 5.66 29.70 16.58
C LYS A 135 4.45 30.45 16.02
N GLY A 136 3.81 31.26 16.86
CA GLY A 136 2.73 32.15 16.44
C GLY A 136 1.34 31.54 16.60
N ASP A 137 0.35 32.19 15.99
CA ASP A 137 -1.06 31.82 16.13
C ASP A 137 -1.42 30.71 15.14
N ILE A 138 -1.91 29.58 15.65
CA ILE A 138 -2.43 28.49 14.81
C ILE A 138 -3.79 28.91 14.24
N LEU A 139 -3.90 28.89 12.91
CA LEU A 139 -5.10 29.25 12.16
C LEU A 139 -5.86 28.02 11.65
N GLY A 140 -5.21 26.85 11.63
CA GLY A 140 -5.84 25.56 11.37
C GLY A 140 -4.84 24.43 11.31
N LYS A 141 -5.35 23.20 11.49
CA LYS A 141 -4.57 21.97 11.57
C LYS A 141 -5.30 20.85 10.81
N TRP A 142 -4.56 20.05 10.06
CA TRP A 142 -5.10 18.96 9.25
C TRP A 142 -4.17 17.76 9.25
N LYS A 143 -4.75 16.55 9.10
CA LYS A 143 -4.04 15.28 8.94
C LYS A 143 -4.17 14.80 7.50
N SER A 144 -3.05 14.59 6.81
CA SER A 144 -3.04 13.87 5.53
C SER A 144 -2.81 12.40 5.80
N HIS A 145 -3.73 11.54 5.37
CA HIS A 145 -3.60 10.10 5.55
C HIS A 145 -2.79 9.45 4.42
N ASN A 146 -2.86 10.01 3.21
CA ASN A 146 -2.35 9.38 1.99
C ASN A 146 -1.10 10.09 1.45
N SER A 147 -1.25 11.23 0.76
CA SER A 147 -0.16 11.83 -0.03
C SER A 147 1.04 12.30 0.80
N LEU A 148 0.85 12.59 2.08
CA LEU A 148 1.92 12.91 3.02
C LEU A 148 2.06 11.87 4.15
N MET A 149 1.62 10.63 3.94
CA MET A 149 1.96 9.47 4.78
C MET A 149 1.68 9.64 6.28
N GLY A 150 0.56 10.27 6.65
CA GLY A 150 0.21 10.54 8.05
C GLY A 150 0.76 11.86 8.59
N SER A 151 1.26 12.77 7.75
CA SER A 151 1.78 14.05 8.21
C SER A 151 0.68 14.98 8.71
N VAL A 152 1.04 15.86 9.65
CA VAL A 152 0.18 16.94 10.14
C VAL A 152 0.59 18.25 9.49
N LEU A 153 -0.39 18.95 8.91
CA LEU A 153 -0.26 20.26 8.32
C LEU A 153 -0.80 21.31 9.29
N ILE A 154 0.00 22.33 9.59
CA ILE A 154 -0.31 23.39 10.53
C ILE A 154 -0.18 24.73 9.80
N TYR A 155 -1.31 25.39 9.57
CA TYR A 155 -1.35 26.74 9.03
C TYR A 155 -1.30 27.72 10.20
N HIS A 156 -0.26 28.56 10.26
CA HIS A 156 -0.04 29.47 11.37
C HIS A 156 0.49 30.83 10.93
N GLN A 157 0.46 31.81 11.83
CA GLN A 157 0.83 33.19 11.55
C GLN A 157 1.78 33.75 12.63
N ILE A 158 2.87 34.37 12.17
CA ILE A 158 3.80 35.13 13.01
C ILE A 158 3.77 36.58 12.54
N GLY A 159 3.18 37.46 13.36
CA GLY A 159 2.96 38.86 12.98
C GLY A 159 2.03 38.95 11.76
N LYS A 160 2.55 39.38 10.61
CA LYS A 160 1.80 39.47 9.33
C LYS A 160 2.12 38.35 8.34
N ILE A 161 3.11 37.50 8.64
CA ILE A 161 3.58 36.46 7.73
C ILE A 161 2.90 35.16 8.11
N LYS A 162 2.40 34.47 7.08
CA LYS A 162 1.69 33.20 7.20
C LYS A 162 2.56 32.06 6.73
N TYR A 163 2.41 30.93 7.39
CA TYR A 163 3.24 29.75 7.20
C TYR A 163 2.38 28.50 7.11
N MET A 164 2.83 27.54 6.32
CA MET A 164 2.42 26.15 6.40
C MET A 164 3.60 25.35 6.96
N THR A 165 3.40 24.72 8.11
CA THR A 165 4.32 23.75 8.69
C THR A 165 3.77 22.35 8.42
N ILE A 166 4.59 21.45 7.91
CA ILE A 166 4.28 20.02 7.75
C ILE A 166 5.20 19.25 8.69
N LYS A 167 4.62 18.50 9.63
CA LYS A 167 5.33 17.60 10.54
C LYS A 167 5.16 16.16 10.08
N PHE A 168 6.27 15.48 9.86
CA PHE A 168 6.35 14.10 9.41
C PHE A 168 6.50 13.14 10.60
N SER A 169 6.10 11.88 10.40
CA SER A 169 6.11 10.85 11.46
C SER A 169 7.47 10.40 11.93
N ASP A 170 8.49 10.63 11.12
CA ASP A 170 9.89 10.44 11.47
C ASP A 170 10.46 11.59 12.33
N GLY A 171 9.66 12.62 12.63
CA GLY A 171 10.06 13.81 13.36
C GLY A 171 10.63 14.93 12.47
N GLY A 172 10.68 14.72 11.15
CA GLY A 172 11.02 15.77 10.20
C GLY A 172 10.00 16.91 10.16
N GLU A 173 10.46 18.10 9.75
CA GLU A 173 9.61 19.27 9.61
C GLU A 173 9.93 20.03 8.30
N SER A 174 8.88 20.48 7.61
CA SER A 174 8.98 21.45 6.51
C SER A 174 8.21 22.72 6.87
N VAL A 175 8.85 23.88 6.81
CA VAL A 175 8.21 25.17 7.08
C VAL A 175 8.28 26.05 5.84
N LYS A 176 7.12 26.45 5.33
CA LYS A 176 7.01 27.26 4.11
C LYS A 176 6.20 28.52 4.37
N LYS A 177 6.66 29.66 3.87
CA LYS A 177 5.84 30.88 3.83
C LYS A 177 4.76 30.69 2.77
N VAL A 178 3.51 31.00 3.12
CA VAL A 178 2.38 30.90 2.20
C VAL A 178 1.77 32.27 1.92
N LYS A 179 1.37 32.48 0.67
CA LYS A 179 0.51 33.57 0.26
C LYS A 179 -0.93 33.10 0.31
N VAL A 180 -1.82 33.97 0.76
CA VAL A 180 -3.27 33.72 0.79
C VAL A 180 -3.92 34.48 -0.34
N SER A 181 -4.73 33.79 -1.12
CA SER A 181 -5.57 34.37 -2.17
C SER A 181 -6.98 33.78 -2.10
N SER A 182 -7.90 34.32 -2.92
CA SER A 182 -9.24 33.75 -3.10
C SER A 182 -9.37 33.27 -4.54
N LYS A 183 -9.81 32.02 -4.71
CA LYS A 183 -10.12 31.43 -6.02
C LYS A 183 -11.53 30.87 -5.98
N LYS A 184 -12.41 31.42 -6.82
CA LYS A 184 -13.85 31.08 -6.86
C LYS A 184 -14.52 31.16 -5.46
N GLY A 185 -14.12 32.13 -4.65
CA GLY A 185 -14.66 32.34 -3.30
C GLY A 185 -14.04 31.45 -2.21
N LYS A 186 -13.18 30.49 -2.55
CA LYS A 186 -12.46 29.65 -1.58
C LYS A 186 -11.08 30.23 -1.25
N MET A 187 -10.65 30.08 0.00
CA MET A 187 -9.30 30.45 0.42
C MET A 187 -8.29 29.50 -0.23
N GLN A 188 -7.30 30.06 -0.92
CA GLN A 188 -6.20 29.33 -1.52
C GLN A 188 -4.89 29.74 -0.85
N LEU A 189 -4.09 28.74 -0.48
CA LEU A 189 -2.74 28.91 0.08
C LEU A 189 -1.72 28.43 -0.95
N THR A 190 -0.75 29.28 -1.29
CA THR A 190 0.32 28.96 -2.24
C THR A 190 1.67 29.30 -1.62
N ASP A 191 2.64 28.41 -1.72
CA ASP A 191 4.05 28.72 -1.46
C ASP A 191 4.83 28.86 -2.78
N ASP A 192 6.14 29.09 -2.67
CA ASP A 192 7.06 29.21 -3.81
C ASP A 192 7.80 27.88 -4.03
N ASN A 193 7.04 26.80 -4.20
CA ASN A 193 7.59 25.44 -4.33
C ASN A 193 8.18 25.15 -5.72
N GLY A 194 7.85 25.95 -6.75
CA GLY A 194 8.31 25.74 -8.13
C GLY A 194 7.62 24.59 -8.88
N PHE A 195 6.72 23.85 -8.23
CA PHE A 195 5.96 22.72 -8.77
C PHE A 195 4.48 23.05 -9.05
N GLY A 196 4.02 24.23 -8.64
CA GLY A 196 2.65 24.69 -8.87
C GLY A 196 1.61 24.04 -7.96
N GLU A 197 2.04 23.34 -6.91
CA GLU A 197 1.14 22.76 -5.91
C GLU A 197 0.57 23.84 -4.99
N TYR A 198 -0.68 23.68 -4.57
CA TYR A 198 -1.38 24.62 -3.70
C TYR A 198 -2.46 23.94 -2.86
N TYR A 199 -2.89 24.64 -1.83
CA TYR A 199 -3.96 24.18 -0.94
C TYR A 199 -5.22 25.03 -1.13
N ILE A 200 -6.39 24.40 -1.00
CA ILE A 200 -7.69 25.08 -0.93
C ILE A 200 -8.37 24.67 0.38
N LEU A 201 -8.86 25.66 1.14
CA LEU A 201 -9.76 25.39 2.26
C LEU A 201 -11.15 25.08 1.72
N GLU A 202 -11.60 23.86 1.97
CA GLU A 202 -12.84 23.33 1.43
C GLU A 202 -14.03 23.67 2.33
N GLU A 203 -15.25 23.53 1.81
CA GLU A 203 -16.48 23.89 2.52
C GLU A 203 -16.73 23.00 3.75
N ASN A 204 -16.25 21.76 3.72
CA ASN A 204 -16.25 20.84 4.85
C ASN A 204 -15.19 21.19 5.92
N GLY A 205 -14.39 22.22 5.70
CA GLY A 205 -13.29 22.62 6.58
C GLY A 205 -12.00 21.84 6.37
N ASN A 206 -11.96 20.86 5.48
CA ASN A 206 -10.75 20.12 5.12
C ASN A 206 -9.83 20.96 4.24
N LEU A 207 -8.58 20.52 4.12
CA LEU A 207 -7.58 21.15 3.29
C LEU A 207 -7.31 20.30 2.05
N GLY A 208 -7.89 20.70 0.93
CA GLY A 208 -7.65 20.05 -0.36
C GLY A 208 -6.25 20.37 -0.89
N MET A 209 -5.57 19.36 -1.43
CA MET A 209 -4.25 19.47 -2.05
C MET A 209 -4.38 19.35 -3.57
N TYR A 210 -3.81 20.32 -4.28
CA TYR A 210 -3.98 20.49 -5.71
C TYR A 210 -2.65 20.64 -6.42
N GLY A 211 -2.56 20.09 -7.62
CA GLY A 211 -1.49 20.33 -8.58
C GLY A 211 -2.04 20.73 -9.94
N GLU A 212 -1.22 20.58 -10.98
CA GLU A 212 -1.61 20.89 -12.37
C GLU A 212 -2.83 20.08 -12.84
N ASN A 213 -2.95 18.82 -12.40
CA ASN A 213 -4.03 17.90 -12.77
C ASN A 213 -5.29 18.04 -11.90
N GLY A 214 -5.35 19.04 -11.02
CA GLY A 214 -6.45 19.23 -10.08
C GLY A 214 -6.18 18.64 -8.70
N LYS A 215 -7.26 18.30 -7.99
CA LYS A 215 -7.19 17.78 -6.62
C LYS A 215 -6.61 16.37 -6.64
N PHE A 216 -5.56 16.13 -5.87
CA PHE A 216 -4.95 14.81 -5.74
C PHE A 216 -5.09 14.21 -4.35
N ASP A 217 -5.33 15.03 -3.32
CA ASP A 217 -5.59 14.56 -1.95
C ASP A 217 -6.44 15.57 -1.16
N GLU A 218 -6.91 15.16 0.00
CA GLU A 218 -7.57 16.01 1.00
C GLU A 218 -7.11 15.63 2.41
N ALA A 219 -6.56 16.61 3.13
CA ALA A 219 -6.22 16.45 4.54
C ALA A 219 -7.44 16.79 5.42
N VAL A 220 -7.74 15.91 6.37
CA VAL A 220 -8.90 16.03 7.26
C VAL A 220 -8.57 17.00 8.39
N LYS A 221 -9.50 17.91 8.69
CA LYS A 221 -9.31 18.86 9.79
C LYS A 221 -9.20 18.13 11.13
N ILE A 222 -8.19 18.49 11.91
CA ILE A 222 -7.99 18.02 13.29
C ILE A 222 -7.88 19.27 14.18
N GLU A 223 -8.40 19.24 15.40
CA GLU A 223 -8.45 20.43 16.28
C GLU A 223 -7.05 20.89 16.70
#